data_AF-A0A5C6TUH5-F1
#
_entry.id   AF-A0A5C6TUH5-F1
#
_cell.length_a   1.000
_cell.length_b   1.000
_cell.length_c   1.000
_cell.angle_alpha   90.00
_cell.angle_beta   90.00
_cell.angle_gamma   90.00
#
_symmetry.space_group_name_H-M   'P 1'
#
loop_
_entity.id
_entity.type
_entity.pdbx_description
1 polymer ?
#
loop_
_entity_poly.entity_id
_entity_poly.type
_entity_poly.pdbx_seq_one_letter_code
_entity_poly.pdbx_strand_id
1 'polypeptide(L)'
;MKIKAMIVGLSAIALGGVALAQDWGTPAGDDPFAADYARSRALCRSLQGHAPPPADLPDAGTRGSLRGCSSEALYYGIGIPADPVRARLCAYAEIAEGRADAPFSGNVMLMTIYANGVGARRDLDLATRFACGLDGAPAEMDGRISHLADLKARNWQGRDFSYCNDITSGLAMGYCASHDAAIAEAGRAAEIARISRTWPPPVRRSFAALLAARDAYAALRGTSETDMSGSARVAMATESTESARAEFLGLLRLLEAGRLPAASAAEFAAADRRLNQAYAAARRGIGDMGGTVGWSDIQRTQRAWITYRDAFLAFAALRYPRVARSSLAAALTERRTAILDDMIG
;
A
#
# COMPACT_ATOMS: atom_id res chain seq x y z
N MET A 1 -25.86 -5.73 70.17
CA MET A 1 -24.43 -6.03 70.39
C MET A 1 -24.07 -7.22 69.50
N LYS A 2 -22.91 -7.14 68.82
CA LYS A 2 -22.32 -8.11 67.87
C LYS A 2 -22.87 -8.04 66.43
N ILE A 3 -22.10 -8.05 65.34
CA ILE A 3 -20.72 -7.67 64.95
C ILE A 3 -20.77 -7.73 63.41
N LYS A 4 -20.22 -6.72 62.70
CA LYS A 4 -20.08 -6.72 61.23
C LYS A 4 -19.04 -7.77 60.80
N ALA A 5 -19.31 -8.54 59.76
CA ALA A 5 -18.29 -9.24 58.98
C ALA A 5 -18.29 -8.69 57.56
N MET A 6 -17.26 -7.88 57.28
CA MET A 6 -16.94 -7.33 55.97
C MET A 6 -15.96 -8.31 55.32
N ILE A 7 -16.40 -9.02 54.29
CA ILE A 7 -15.51 -9.89 53.49
C ILE A 7 -14.96 -9.02 52.36
N VAL A 8 -13.68 -8.65 52.48
CA VAL A 8 -12.87 -8.07 51.40
C VAL A 8 -12.33 -9.24 50.59
N GLY A 9 -12.91 -9.45 49.40
CA GLY A 9 -12.35 -10.35 48.40
C GLY A 9 -11.23 -9.65 47.64
N LEU A 10 -9.98 -10.02 47.92
CA LEU A 10 -8.85 -9.73 47.02
C LEU A 10 -8.99 -10.63 45.79
N SER A 11 -9.50 -10.08 44.68
CA SER A 11 -9.35 -10.72 43.37
C SER A 11 -7.97 -10.36 42.83
N ALA A 12 -7.03 -11.30 42.94
CA ALA A 12 -5.80 -11.26 42.16
C ALA A 12 -6.16 -11.43 40.67
N ILE A 13 -6.11 -10.33 39.91
CA ILE A 13 -6.20 -10.39 38.46
C ILE A 13 -4.86 -10.95 37.97
N ALA A 14 -4.85 -12.24 37.64
CA ALA A 14 -3.79 -12.82 36.83
C ALA A 14 -3.78 -12.10 35.48
N LEU A 15 -2.74 -11.29 35.23
CA LEU A 15 -2.39 -10.83 33.90
C LEU A 15 -2.01 -12.08 33.10
N GLY A 16 -3.00 -12.70 32.47
CA GLY A 16 -2.79 -13.79 31.53
C GLY A 16 -1.87 -13.29 30.42
N GLY A 17 -0.65 -13.83 30.39
CA GLY A 17 0.26 -13.60 29.29
C GLY A 17 -0.43 -13.99 27.99
N VAL A 18 -0.59 -13.04 27.08
CA VAL A 18 -1.03 -13.34 25.73
C VAL A 18 0.05 -14.20 25.11
N ALA A 19 -0.20 -15.50 24.99
CA ALA A 19 0.68 -16.40 24.28
C ALA A 19 0.70 -15.97 22.80
N LEU A 20 1.84 -15.47 22.32
CA LEU A 20 2.06 -15.27 20.89
C LEU A 20 2.02 -16.65 20.23
N ALA A 21 1.09 -16.86 19.30
CA ALA A 21 0.84 -18.18 18.70
C ALA A 21 2.00 -18.70 17.81
N GLN A 22 2.95 -17.82 17.45
CA GLN A 22 4.26 -18.15 16.88
C GLN A 22 5.31 -17.16 17.43
N ASP A 23 6.50 -17.66 17.77
CA ASP A 23 7.63 -16.86 18.24
C ASP A 23 8.90 -17.31 17.50
N TRP A 24 9.52 -16.40 16.74
CA TRP A 24 10.75 -16.67 15.99
C TRP A 24 11.88 -17.22 16.87
N GLY A 25 11.90 -16.90 18.17
CA GLY A 25 12.90 -17.43 19.09
C GLY A 25 12.83 -18.95 19.28
N THR A 26 11.70 -19.58 18.97
CA THR A 26 11.45 -21.01 19.13
C THR A 26 11.27 -21.66 17.75
N PRO A 27 12.19 -22.55 17.31
CA PRO A 27 12.03 -23.27 16.04
C PRO A 27 10.72 -24.06 16.01
N ALA A 28 10.04 -24.05 14.87
CA ALA A 28 8.89 -24.92 14.65
C ALA A 28 9.40 -26.32 14.27
N GLY A 29 9.26 -27.30 15.17
CA GLY A 29 9.63 -28.69 14.92
C GLY A 29 11.07 -28.86 14.38
N ASP A 30 11.21 -29.69 13.35
CA ASP A 30 12.48 -29.97 12.66
C ASP A 30 12.77 -28.93 11.56
N ASP A 31 12.80 -27.64 11.90
CA ASP A 31 13.19 -26.58 10.95
C ASP A 31 14.64 -26.79 10.49
N PRO A 32 14.88 -27.17 9.22
CA PRO A 32 16.22 -27.50 8.73
C PRO A 32 17.14 -26.27 8.66
N PHE A 33 16.58 -25.05 8.73
CA PHE A 33 17.32 -23.80 8.68
C PHE A 33 17.54 -23.18 10.06
N ALA A 34 17.16 -23.86 11.15
CA ALA A 34 17.26 -23.30 12.49
C ALA A 34 18.68 -22.89 12.88
N ALA A 35 19.70 -23.61 12.38
CA ALA A 35 21.11 -23.30 12.61
C ALA A 35 21.56 -22.02 11.89
N ASP A 36 21.07 -21.79 10.67
CA ASP A 36 21.46 -20.65 9.83
C ASP A 36 21.03 -19.31 10.45
N TYR A 37 19.94 -19.33 11.23
CA TYR A 37 19.36 -18.14 11.86
C TYR A 37 19.55 -18.10 13.39
N ALA A 38 20.55 -18.80 13.91
CA ALA A 38 20.75 -18.94 15.36
C ALA A 38 20.85 -17.59 16.10
N ARG A 39 21.45 -16.56 15.46
CA ARG A 39 21.65 -15.23 16.05
C ARG A 39 20.31 -14.50 16.25
N SER A 40 19.50 -14.34 15.20
CA SER A 40 18.20 -13.65 15.31
C SER A 40 17.24 -14.40 16.24
N ARG A 41 17.26 -15.74 16.20
CA ARG A 41 16.48 -16.57 17.15
C ARG A 41 16.92 -16.35 18.60
N ALA A 42 18.23 -16.25 18.87
CA ALA A 42 18.74 -15.96 20.21
C ALA A 42 18.34 -14.57 20.71
N LEU A 43 18.37 -13.55 19.84
CA LEU A 43 17.88 -12.22 20.16
C LEU A 43 16.40 -12.25 20.57
N CYS A 44 15.56 -12.94 19.81
CA CYS A 44 14.14 -13.09 20.16
C CYS A 44 13.93 -13.75 21.51
N ARG A 45 14.65 -14.84 21.81
CA ARG A 45 14.59 -15.49 23.13
C ARG A 45 14.98 -14.53 24.27
N SER A 46 16.01 -13.71 24.06
CA SER A 46 16.47 -12.76 25.09
C SER A 46 15.45 -11.67 25.41
N LEU A 47 14.53 -11.39 24.49
CA LEU A 47 13.54 -10.31 24.61
C LEU A 47 12.14 -10.79 24.99
N GLN A 48 11.93 -12.08 25.22
CA GLN A 48 10.58 -12.65 25.47
C GLN A 48 9.84 -11.96 26.62
N GLY A 49 10.56 -11.54 27.66
CA GLY A 49 10.03 -10.84 28.82
C GLY A 49 9.98 -9.30 28.71
N HIS A 50 10.42 -8.71 27.59
CA HIS A 50 10.43 -7.26 27.41
C HIS A 50 9.01 -6.76 27.10
N ALA A 51 8.29 -6.37 28.16
CA ALA A 51 6.91 -5.94 28.06
C ALA A 51 6.80 -4.44 27.69
N PRO A 52 5.72 -4.04 26.98
CA PRO A 52 5.43 -2.63 26.77
C PRO A 52 5.24 -1.87 28.09
N PRO A 53 5.58 -0.57 28.14
CA PRO A 53 5.22 0.28 29.27
C PRO A 53 3.71 0.28 29.53
N PRO A 54 3.23 0.21 30.78
CA PRO A 54 1.79 0.20 31.07
C PRO A 54 1.03 1.42 30.52
N ALA A 55 1.69 2.58 30.45
CA ALA A 55 1.13 3.81 29.88
C ALA A 55 0.90 3.73 28.35
N ASP A 56 1.51 2.75 27.69
CA ASP A 56 1.38 2.57 26.24
C ASP A 56 0.23 1.62 25.87
N LEU A 57 -0.34 0.92 26.85
CA LEU A 57 -1.44 -0.02 26.66
C LEU A 57 -2.81 0.67 26.74
N PRO A 58 -3.81 0.25 25.94
CA PRO A 58 -5.16 0.79 26.04
C PRO A 58 -5.87 0.34 27.34
N ASP A 59 -6.42 1.30 28.07
CA ASP A 59 -7.30 1.03 29.20
C ASP A 59 -8.66 0.43 28.75
N ALA A 60 -9.46 -0.03 29.71
CA ALA A 60 -10.73 -0.69 29.42
C ALA A 60 -11.73 0.20 28.66
N GLY A 61 -11.77 1.50 28.97
CA GLY A 61 -12.66 2.46 28.30
C GLY A 61 -12.23 2.72 26.85
N THR A 62 -10.93 2.82 26.64
CA THR A 62 -10.32 3.09 25.34
C THR A 62 -10.52 1.93 24.37
N ARG A 63 -10.39 0.68 24.83
CA ARG A 63 -10.57 -0.52 23.97
C ARG A 63 -11.91 -0.55 23.25
N GLY A 64 -12.99 -0.14 23.90
CA GLY A 64 -14.31 -0.09 23.27
C GLY A 64 -14.36 0.88 22.08
N SER A 65 -13.68 2.02 22.19
CA SER A 65 -13.63 3.06 21.15
C SER A 65 -12.72 2.73 19.96
N LEU A 66 -11.90 1.67 20.08
CA LEU A 66 -10.92 1.25 19.09
C LEU A 66 -11.42 0.10 18.20
N ARG A 67 -12.63 -0.43 18.42
CA ARG A 67 -13.16 -1.52 17.59
C ARG A 67 -13.15 -1.13 16.11
N GLY A 68 -12.51 -1.96 15.28
CA GLY A 68 -12.42 -1.75 13.83
C GLY A 68 -11.58 -0.54 13.41
N CYS A 69 -10.74 0.01 14.30
CA CYS A 69 -9.74 0.98 13.90
C CYS A 69 -8.68 0.33 12.97
N SER A 70 -7.97 1.17 12.22
CA SER A 70 -6.80 0.78 11.43
C SER A 70 -5.57 1.50 11.97
N SER A 71 -4.63 0.75 12.51
CA SER A 71 -3.38 1.34 13.04
C SER A 71 -2.51 1.90 11.91
N GLU A 72 -2.50 1.26 10.74
CA GLU A 72 -1.88 1.78 9.52
C GLU A 72 -2.42 3.16 9.13
N ALA A 73 -3.74 3.28 8.97
CA ALA A 73 -4.36 4.52 8.51
C ALA A 73 -4.13 5.66 9.51
N LEU A 74 -4.20 5.37 10.81
CA LEU A 74 -3.90 6.35 11.85
C LEU A 74 -2.42 6.73 11.88
N TYR A 75 -1.49 5.80 11.64
CA TYR A 75 -0.07 6.10 11.68
C TYR A 75 0.36 6.94 10.48
N TYR A 76 -0.05 6.53 9.27
CA TYR A 76 0.38 7.13 8.01
C TYR A 76 -0.55 8.24 7.50
N GLY A 77 -1.72 8.43 8.11
CA GLY A 77 -2.71 9.42 7.67
C GLY A 77 -3.43 9.02 6.38
N ILE A 78 -3.73 7.73 6.21
CA ILE A 78 -4.37 7.21 5.00
C ILE A 78 -5.88 7.50 5.06
N GLY A 79 -6.33 8.48 4.29
CA GLY A 79 -7.74 8.89 4.22
C GLY A 79 -8.27 9.60 5.48
N ILE A 80 -7.46 9.71 6.53
CA ILE A 80 -7.77 10.37 7.80
C ILE A 80 -6.55 11.15 8.30
N PRO A 81 -6.71 12.14 9.20
CA PRO A 81 -5.56 12.77 9.85
C PRO A 81 -4.72 11.74 10.62
N ALA A 82 -3.39 11.85 10.48
CA ALA A 82 -2.49 10.99 11.23
C ALA A 82 -2.58 11.26 12.74
N ASP A 83 -2.67 10.19 13.52
CA ASP A 83 -2.62 10.16 14.98
C ASP A 83 -1.81 8.93 15.42
N PRO A 84 -0.46 9.03 15.44
CA PRO A 84 0.40 7.90 15.76
C PRO A 84 0.25 7.36 17.19
N VAL A 85 -0.19 8.20 18.14
CA VAL A 85 -0.46 7.74 19.52
C VAL A 85 -1.70 6.86 19.52
N ARG A 86 -2.77 7.28 18.84
CA ARG A 86 -3.96 6.44 18.67
C ARG A 86 -3.68 5.22 17.81
N ALA A 87 -2.78 5.30 16.82
CA ALA A 87 -2.34 4.16 16.03
C ALA A 87 -1.72 3.06 16.89
N ARG A 88 -0.87 3.42 17.87
CA ARG A 88 -0.29 2.48 18.84
C ARG A 88 -1.38 1.76 19.64
N LEU A 89 -2.31 2.53 20.21
CA LEU A 89 -3.41 1.96 20.99
C LEU A 89 -4.30 1.07 20.11
N CYS A 90 -4.55 1.50 18.88
CA CYS A 90 -5.26 0.73 17.88
C CYS A 90 -4.58 -0.61 17.63
N ALA A 91 -3.26 -0.63 17.36
CA ALA A 91 -2.53 -1.87 17.08
C ALA A 91 -2.65 -2.92 18.20
N TYR A 92 -2.68 -2.51 19.47
CA TYR A 92 -3.01 -3.44 20.57
C TYR A 92 -4.44 -3.98 20.52
N ALA A 93 -5.41 -3.16 20.11
CA ALA A 93 -6.78 -3.64 19.87
C ALA A 93 -6.83 -4.62 18.69
N GLU A 94 -6.08 -4.38 17.62
CA GLU A 94 -6.00 -5.30 16.47
C GLU A 94 -5.45 -6.68 16.88
N ILE A 95 -4.41 -6.72 17.74
CA ILE A 95 -3.91 -7.98 18.32
C ILE A 95 -5.02 -8.70 19.09
N ALA A 96 -5.79 -7.98 19.92
CA ALA A 96 -6.90 -8.55 20.68
C ALA A 96 -8.06 -9.03 19.78
N GLU A 97 -8.18 -8.49 18.57
CA GLU A 97 -9.12 -8.91 17.52
C GLU A 97 -8.58 -10.06 16.66
N GLY A 98 -7.38 -10.60 16.96
CA GLY A 98 -6.77 -11.70 16.20
C GLY A 98 -6.04 -11.26 14.94
N ARG A 99 -5.69 -9.97 14.80
CA ARG A 99 -4.92 -9.40 13.69
C ARG A 99 -3.49 -9.07 14.12
N ALA A 100 -2.86 -9.98 14.86
CA ALA A 100 -1.56 -9.71 15.45
C ALA A 100 -0.43 -9.67 14.40
N ASP A 101 -0.52 -10.51 13.38
CA ASP A 101 0.47 -10.73 12.32
C ASP A 101 0.00 -10.24 10.94
N ALA A 102 -1.23 -9.73 10.84
CA ALA A 102 -1.76 -9.22 9.59
C ALA A 102 -0.91 -8.03 9.08
N PRO A 103 -0.68 -7.92 7.75
CA PRO A 103 0.16 -6.89 7.16
C PRO A 103 -0.28 -5.49 7.61
N PHE A 104 0.69 -4.66 8.02
CA PHE A 104 0.46 -3.31 8.52
C PHE A 104 -0.61 -3.21 9.62
N SER A 105 -0.70 -4.21 10.49
CA SER A 105 -1.54 -4.16 11.68
C SER A 105 -0.83 -4.79 12.87
N GLY A 106 -1.38 -4.64 14.07
CA GLY A 106 -0.93 -5.35 15.26
C GLY A 106 0.59 -5.25 15.51
N ASN A 107 1.28 -6.39 15.57
CA ASN A 107 2.73 -6.46 15.82
C ASN A 107 3.54 -5.72 14.75
N VAL A 108 3.11 -5.72 13.48
CA VAL A 108 3.81 -5.02 12.39
C VAL A 108 3.84 -3.51 12.67
N MET A 109 2.70 -2.95 13.10
CA MET A 109 2.60 -1.54 13.40
C MET A 109 3.23 -1.17 14.73
N LEU A 110 3.12 -2.00 15.77
CA LEU A 110 3.82 -1.76 17.04
C LEU A 110 5.34 -1.77 16.85
N MET A 111 5.88 -2.74 16.10
CA MET A 111 7.29 -2.75 15.70
C MET A 111 7.70 -1.43 15.05
N THR A 112 6.95 -0.99 14.04
CA THR A 112 7.22 0.25 13.30
C THR A 112 7.17 1.48 14.21
N ILE A 113 6.15 1.58 15.06
CA ILE A 113 5.93 2.68 16.00
C ILE A 113 7.09 2.81 17.00
N TYR A 114 7.47 1.70 17.65
CA TYR A 114 8.55 1.71 18.65
C TYR A 114 9.93 1.84 18.02
N ALA A 115 10.15 1.33 16.80
CA ALA A 115 11.40 1.55 16.08
C ALA A 115 11.58 3.03 15.73
N ASN A 116 10.58 3.65 15.11
CA ASN A 116 10.65 5.04 14.67
C ASN A 116 10.59 6.04 15.83
N GLY A 117 10.03 5.66 16.98
CA GLY A 117 9.79 6.58 18.09
C GLY A 117 8.73 7.64 17.78
N VAL A 118 7.73 7.25 16.97
CA VAL A 118 6.62 8.12 16.53
C VAL A 118 5.32 7.50 17.04
N GLY A 119 4.62 8.18 17.96
CA GLY A 119 3.46 7.62 18.67
C GLY A 119 3.82 6.82 19.94
N ALA A 120 5.10 6.54 20.16
CA ALA A 120 5.65 6.02 21.40
C ALA A 120 7.09 6.51 21.60
N ARG A 121 7.64 6.38 22.81
CA ARG A 121 9.08 6.56 23.01
C ARG A 121 9.81 5.44 22.25
N ARG A 122 10.89 5.80 21.54
CA ARG A 122 11.71 4.82 20.83
C ARG A 122 12.20 3.71 21.77
N ASP A 123 11.99 2.47 21.36
CA ASP A 123 12.44 1.28 22.06
C ASP A 123 12.69 0.16 21.04
N LEU A 124 13.95 0.01 20.63
CA LEU A 124 14.35 -0.97 19.61
C LEU A 124 14.33 -2.41 20.12
N ASP A 125 14.42 -2.62 21.44
CA ASP A 125 14.23 -3.95 22.03
C ASP A 125 12.77 -4.36 21.96
N LEU A 126 11.86 -3.42 22.27
CA LEU A 126 10.43 -3.67 22.14
C LEU A 126 9.99 -3.81 20.67
N ALA A 127 10.56 -3.01 19.77
CA ALA A 127 10.34 -3.19 18.33
C ALA A 127 10.79 -4.59 17.87
N THR A 128 11.98 -5.03 18.30
CA THR A 128 12.49 -6.38 18.01
C THR A 128 11.57 -7.45 18.59
N ARG A 129 11.08 -7.26 19.82
CA ARG A 129 10.11 -8.19 20.44
C ARG A 129 8.84 -8.36 19.60
N PHE A 130 8.28 -7.27 19.06
CA PHE A 130 7.14 -7.36 18.16
C PHE A 130 7.50 -8.01 16.82
N ALA A 131 8.68 -7.73 16.28
CA ALA A 131 9.19 -8.40 15.07
C ALA A 131 9.29 -9.92 15.25
N CYS A 132 9.69 -10.39 16.43
CA CYS A 132 9.78 -11.82 16.75
C CYS A 132 8.44 -12.56 16.73
N GLY A 133 7.33 -11.84 16.90
CA GLY A 133 5.98 -12.40 16.88
C GLY A 133 5.28 -12.29 15.52
N LEU A 134 6.03 -11.98 14.46
CA LEU A 134 5.54 -11.96 13.08
C LEU A 134 5.69 -13.34 12.44
N ASP A 135 4.81 -13.63 11.48
CA ASP A 135 5.01 -14.69 10.52
C ASP A 135 5.65 -14.13 9.24
N GLY A 136 6.50 -14.92 8.59
CA GLY A 136 7.26 -14.46 7.44
C GLY A 136 8.30 -15.47 6.96
N ALA A 137 8.86 -15.25 5.78
CA ALA A 137 9.91 -16.13 5.27
C ALA A 137 11.15 -16.06 6.17
N PRO A 138 11.89 -17.16 6.39
CA PRO A 138 13.02 -17.19 7.31
C PRO A 138 14.06 -16.07 7.11
N ALA A 139 14.39 -15.77 5.85
CA ALA A 139 15.32 -14.70 5.50
C ALA A 139 14.77 -13.29 5.84
N GLU A 140 13.46 -13.06 5.71
CA GLU A 140 12.81 -11.79 6.09
C GLU A 140 12.85 -11.59 7.61
N MET A 141 12.57 -12.67 8.35
CA MET A 141 12.59 -12.64 9.81
C MET A 141 14.00 -12.38 10.34
N ASP A 142 14.98 -13.13 9.86
CA ASP A 142 16.37 -12.95 10.25
C ASP A 142 16.91 -11.55 9.87
N GLY A 143 16.64 -11.11 8.63
CA GLY A 143 17.03 -9.80 8.13
C GLY A 143 16.45 -8.68 8.99
N ARG A 144 15.14 -8.71 9.27
CA ARG A 144 14.44 -7.70 10.07
C ARG A 144 14.94 -7.61 11.50
N ILE A 145 15.13 -8.75 12.16
CA ILE A 145 15.63 -8.79 13.54
C ILE A 145 17.08 -8.29 13.60
N SER A 146 17.91 -8.70 12.64
CA SER A 146 19.30 -8.24 12.54
C SER A 146 19.38 -6.74 12.24
N HIS A 147 18.52 -6.24 11.35
CA HIS A 147 18.43 -4.81 11.03
C HIS A 147 18.06 -3.98 12.26
N LEU A 148 17.04 -4.36 13.04
CA LEU A 148 16.68 -3.68 14.28
C LEU A 148 17.81 -3.70 15.32
N ALA A 149 18.52 -4.82 15.45
CA ALA A 149 19.70 -4.93 16.31
C ALA A 149 20.83 -3.97 15.85
N ASP A 150 21.05 -3.84 14.55
CA ASP A 150 22.05 -2.94 13.98
C ASP A 150 21.68 -1.46 14.11
N LEU A 151 20.38 -1.11 14.03
CA LEU A 151 19.89 0.23 14.35
C LEU A 151 20.16 0.56 15.81
N LYS A 152 19.96 -0.40 16.72
CA LYS A 152 20.24 -0.24 18.15
C LYS A 152 21.73 -0.05 18.41
N ALA A 153 22.58 -0.89 17.82
CA ALA A 153 24.03 -0.84 17.99
C ALA A 153 24.63 0.50 17.54
N ARG A 154 24.05 1.12 16.51
CA ARG A 154 24.47 2.42 15.97
C ARG A 154 23.77 3.62 16.61
N ASN A 155 22.95 3.39 17.65
CA ASN A 155 22.17 4.42 18.33
C ASN A 155 21.35 5.29 17.35
N TRP A 156 20.73 4.63 16.36
CA TRP A 156 20.00 5.28 15.27
C TRP A 156 18.88 6.20 15.79
N GLN A 157 18.76 7.38 15.17
CA GLN A 157 17.81 8.44 15.53
C GLN A 157 16.79 8.76 14.42
N GLY A 158 16.79 7.97 13.34
CA GLY A 158 15.86 8.16 12.22
C GLY A 158 14.42 7.79 12.58
N ARG A 159 13.58 7.79 11.56
CA ARG A 159 12.13 7.55 11.65
C ARG A 159 11.55 6.92 10.38
N ASP A 160 12.41 6.30 9.58
CA ASP A 160 12.15 5.71 8.27
C ASP A 160 12.30 4.19 8.27
N PHE A 161 12.30 3.55 9.46
CA PHE A 161 12.15 2.11 9.54
C PHE A 161 10.74 1.70 9.11
N SER A 162 10.66 0.66 8.28
CA SER A 162 9.43 0.07 7.75
C SER A 162 9.58 -1.44 7.64
N TYR A 163 8.46 -2.15 7.81
CA TYR A 163 8.35 -3.58 7.49
C TYR A 163 8.92 -3.93 6.11
N CYS A 164 8.77 -3.01 5.15
CA CYS A 164 9.21 -3.16 3.76
C CYS A 164 10.73 -3.08 3.55
N ASN A 165 11.52 -2.71 4.56
CA ASN A 165 12.98 -2.67 4.41
C ASN A 165 13.60 -4.06 4.31
N ASP A 166 12.94 -5.06 4.86
CA ASP A 166 13.51 -6.39 5.09
C ASP A 166 12.70 -7.51 4.41
N ILE A 167 11.91 -7.17 3.39
CA ILE A 167 11.12 -8.16 2.63
C ILE A 167 11.98 -8.84 1.57
N THR A 168 11.72 -10.13 1.33
CA THR A 168 12.43 -10.93 0.32
C THR A 168 11.47 -11.79 -0.51
N SER A 169 10.23 -11.94 -0.06
CA SER A 169 9.20 -12.73 -0.72
C SER A 169 8.30 -11.86 -1.61
N GLY A 170 7.80 -12.44 -2.70
CA GLY A 170 6.84 -11.75 -3.56
C GLY A 170 5.49 -11.48 -2.90
N LEU A 171 5.11 -12.28 -1.91
CA LEU A 171 3.93 -12.02 -1.09
C LEU A 171 4.10 -10.70 -0.29
N ALA A 172 5.22 -10.56 0.41
CA ALA A 172 5.52 -9.35 1.16
C ALA A 172 5.75 -8.13 0.24
N MET A 173 6.32 -8.32 -0.96
CA MET A 173 6.34 -7.27 -2.00
C MET A 173 4.92 -6.80 -2.34
N GLY A 174 3.97 -7.72 -2.46
CA GLY A 174 2.56 -7.38 -2.68
C GLY A 174 1.93 -6.57 -1.55
N TYR A 175 2.25 -6.89 -0.29
CA TYR A 175 1.81 -6.10 0.86
C TYR A 175 2.39 -4.69 0.84
N CYS A 176 3.68 -4.55 0.59
CA CYS A 176 4.35 -3.25 0.51
C CYS A 176 3.83 -2.40 -0.65
N ALA A 177 3.64 -2.98 -1.83
CA ALA A 177 3.04 -2.27 -2.95
C ALA A 177 1.60 -1.80 -2.64
N SER A 178 0.81 -2.62 -1.93
CA SER A 178 -0.55 -2.25 -1.52
C SER A 178 -0.55 -1.11 -0.49
N HIS A 179 0.39 -1.14 0.46
CA HIS A 179 0.61 -0.07 1.43
C HIS A 179 0.97 1.26 0.74
N ASP A 180 1.96 1.22 -0.15
CA ASP A 180 2.39 2.41 -0.91
C ASP A 180 1.25 2.95 -1.78
N ALA A 181 0.47 2.06 -2.42
CA ALA A 181 -0.71 2.41 -3.19
C ALA A 181 -1.79 3.09 -2.34
N ALA A 182 -2.02 2.63 -1.11
CA ALA A 182 -3.00 3.23 -0.20
C ALA A 182 -2.59 4.66 0.21
N ILE A 183 -1.31 4.87 0.54
CA ILE A 183 -0.76 6.21 0.82
C ILE A 183 -0.89 7.11 -0.41
N ALA A 184 -0.48 6.61 -1.58
CA ALA A 184 -0.52 7.37 -2.82
C ALA A 184 -1.96 7.72 -3.21
N GLU A 185 -2.91 6.81 -3.02
CA GLU A 185 -4.33 7.07 -3.30
C GLU A 185 -4.92 8.14 -2.39
N ALA A 186 -4.62 8.10 -1.08
CA ALA A 186 -5.05 9.17 -0.17
C ALA A 186 -4.55 10.55 -0.62
N GLY A 187 -3.28 10.63 -1.03
CA GLY A 187 -2.68 11.86 -1.56
C GLY A 187 -3.34 12.32 -2.87
N ARG A 188 -3.51 11.40 -3.83
CA ARG A 188 -4.16 11.72 -5.12
C ARG A 188 -5.61 12.14 -4.93
N ALA A 189 -6.38 11.45 -4.08
CA ALA A 189 -7.76 11.78 -3.78
C ALA A 189 -7.89 13.17 -3.16
N ALA A 190 -7.03 13.52 -2.21
CA ALA A 190 -7.00 14.85 -1.61
C ALA A 190 -6.69 15.94 -2.64
N GLU A 191 -5.75 15.70 -3.56
CA GLU A 191 -5.44 16.65 -4.62
C GLU A 191 -6.56 16.79 -5.65
N ILE A 192 -7.16 15.68 -6.07
CA ILE A 192 -8.31 15.68 -6.97
C ILE A 192 -9.46 16.47 -6.33
N ALA A 193 -9.73 16.26 -5.05
CA ALA A 193 -10.75 17.00 -4.31
C ALA A 193 -10.42 18.50 -4.22
N ARG A 194 -9.15 18.87 -4.06
CA ARG A 194 -8.69 20.27 -4.08
C ARG A 194 -8.90 20.91 -5.46
N ILE A 195 -8.47 20.25 -6.52
CA ILE A 195 -8.58 20.72 -7.91
C ILE A 195 -10.05 20.90 -8.30
N SER A 196 -10.90 19.95 -7.93
CA SER A 196 -12.30 19.90 -8.36
C SER A 196 -13.29 20.67 -7.48
N ARG A 197 -12.83 21.22 -6.34
CA ARG A 197 -13.68 21.78 -5.28
C ARG A 197 -14.69 22.81 -5.77
N THR A 198 -14.29 23.68 -6.69
CA THR A 198 -15.08 24.83 -7.15
C THR A 198 -15.74 24.59 -8.51
N TRP A 199 -15.60 23.40 -9.09
CA TRP A 199 -16.11 23.14 -10.43
C TRP A 199 -17.65 23.17 -10.47
N PRO A 200 -18.26 23.74 -11.53
CA PRO A 200 -19.72 23.73 -11.69
C PRO A 200 -20.31 22.31 -11.76
N PRO A 201 -21.60 22.11 -11.41
CA PRO A 201 -22.22 20.78 -11.41
C PRO A 201 -22.08 19.97 -12.72
N PRO A 202 -22.23 20.56 -13.93
CA PRO A 202 -22.02 19.81 -15.18
C PRO A 202 -20.60 19.26 -15.32
N VAL A 203 -19.60 20.06 -14.92
CA VAL A 203 -18.18 19.67 -14.95
C VAL A 203 -17.92 18.54 -13.94
N ARG A 204 -18.45 18.65 -12.72
CA ARG A 204 -18.32 17.59 -11.70
C ARG A 204 -18.92 16.27 -12.14
N ARG A 205 -20.10 16.28 -12.78
CA ARG A 205 -20.72 15.05 -13.32
C ARG A 205 -19.86 14.42 -14.42
N SER A 206 -19.38 15.22 -15.36
CA SER A 206 -18.50 14.72 -16.42
C SER A 206 -17.17 14.20 -15.87
N PHE A 207 -16.63 14.84 -14.83
CA PHE A 207 -15.42 14.39 -14.16
C PHE A 207 -15.62 13.08 -13.39
N ALA A 208 -16.75 12.90 -12.71
CA ALA A 208 -17.07 11.63 -12.05
C ALA A 208 -17.12 10.46 -13.07
N ALA A 209 -17.70 10.69 -14.25
CA ALA A 209 -17.69 9.71 -15.34
C ALA A 209 -16.25 9.43 -15.84
N LEU A 210 -15.40 10.45 -15.94
CA LEU A 210 -13.98 10.30 -16.27
C LEU A 210 -13.23 9.47 -15.22
N LEU A 211 -13.42 9.75 -13.92
CA LEU A 211 -12.77 8.98 -12.85
C LEU A 211 -13.15 7.50 -12.89
N ALA A 212 -14.44 7.20 -13.11
CA ALA A 212 -14.92 5.83 -13.25
C ALA A 212 -14.30 5.12 -14.47
N ALA A 213 -14.24 5.80 -15.63
CA ALA A 213 -13.60 5.24 -16.83
C ALA A 213 -12.09 5.03 -16.63
N ARG A 214 -11.41 5.96 -15.94
CA ARG A 214 -10.01 5.84 -15.55
C ARG A 214 -9.79 4.62 -14.65
N ASP A 215 -10.61 4.42 -13.62
CA ASP A 215 -10.46 3.26 -12.72
C ASP A 215 -10.66 1.93 -13.45
N ALA A 216 -11.67 1.86 -14.32
CA ALA A 216 -11.91 0.67 -15.12
C ALA A 216 -10.71 0.35 -16.02
N TYR A 217 -10.11 1.37 -16.65
CA TYR A 217 -8.90 1.21 -17.45
C TYR A 217 -7.69 0.82 -16.59
N ALA A 218 -7.44 1.50 -15.48
CA ALA A 218 -6.30 1.23 -14.59
C ALA A 218 -6.35 -0.19 -14.01
N ALA A 219 -7.52 -0.64 -13.56
CA ALA A 219 -7.71 -1.99 -13.05
C ALA A 219 -7.45 -3.05 -14.13
N LEU A 220 -7.88 -2.81 -15.37
CA LEU A 220 -7.59 -3.70 -16.49
C LEU A 220 -6.10 -3.70 -16.85
N ARG A 221 -5.41 -2.56 -16.82
CA ARG A 221 -3.94 -2.56 -16.99
C ARG A 221 -3.24 -3.45 -15.96
N GLY A 222 -3.62 -3.32 -14.68
CA GLY A 222 -3.03 -4.11 -13.61
C GLY A 222 -3.31 -5.61 -13.72
N THR A 223 -4.51 -5.99 -14.15
CA THR A 223 -4.95 -7.41 -14.11
C THR A 223 -4.87 -8.14 -15.45
N SER A 224 -4.83 -7.40 -16.56
CA SER A 224 -4.95 -7.94 -17.92
C SER A 224 -3.71 -7.66 -18.77
N GLU A 225 -2.91 -6.66 -18.41
CA GLU A 225 -1.68 -6.32 -19.14
C GLU A 225 -0.43 -6.44 -18.27
N THR A 226 -0.53 -7.20 -17.18
CA THR A 226 0.59 -7.53 -16.31
C THR A 226 0.73 -9.05 -16.28
N ASP A 227 1.95 -9.57 -16.36
CA ASP A 227 2.18 -10.98 -16.17
C ASP A 227 1.85 -11.38 -14.73
N MET A 228 0.90 -12.30 -14.59
CA MET A 228 0.41 -12.79 -13.31
C MET A 228 1.14 -14.08 -12.89
N SER A 229 2.24 -14.42 -13.56
CA SER A 229 3.16 -15.47 -13.13
C SER A 229 4.08 -14.99 -11.99
N GLY A 230 4.73 -15.94 -11.31
CA GLY A 230 5.68 -15.62 -10.23
C GLY A 230 5.05 -15.12 -8.93
N SER A 231 5.88 -14.95 -7.90
CA SER A 231 5.44 -14.52 -6.56
C SER A 231 5.21 -13.01 -6.45
N ALA A 232 5.86 -12.21 -7.29
CA ALA A 232 5.79 -10.74 -7.29
C ALA A 232 4.56 -10.15 -8.00
N ARG A 233 3.75 -11.00 -8.66
CA ARG A 233 2.60 -10.60 -9.50
C ARG A 233 1.68 -9.54 -8.89
N VAL A 234 1.41 -9.62 -7.58
CA VAL A 234 0.53 -8.66 -6.90
C VAL A 234 1.17 -7.28 -6.85
N ALA A 235 2.47 -7.20 -6.58
CA ALA A 235 3.19 -5.94 -6.59
C ALA A 235 3.20 -5.31 -7.98
N MET A 236 3.50 -6.11 -9.02
CA MET A 236 3.53 -5.64 -10.41
C MET A 236 2.14 -5.16 -10.89
N ALA A 237 1.08 -5.89 -10.56
CA ALA A 237 -0.29 -5.52 -10.93
C ALA A 237 -0.72 -4.21 -10.24
N THR A 238 -0.35 -4.06 -8.96
CA THR A 238 -0.56 -2.83 -8.20
C THR A 238 0.21 -1.67 -8.82
N GLU A 239 1.51 -1.82 -9.11
CA GLU A 239 2.33 -0.79 -9.74
C GLU A 239 1.77 -0.34 -11.09
N SER A 240 1.35 -1.29 -11.95
CA SER A 240 0.73 -0.99 -13.24
C SER A 240 -0.57 -0.18 -13.09
N THR A 241 -1.40 -0.53 -12.10
CA THR A 241 -2.63 0.22 -11.75
C THR A 241 -2.28 1.63 -11.27
N GLU A 242 -1.32 1.75 -10.37
CA GLU A 242 -0.91 3.00 -9.74
C GLU A 242 -0.22 3.95 -10.72
N SER A 243 0.58 3.43 -11.66
CA SER A 243 1.16 4.21 -12.77
C SER A 243 0.05 4.85 -13.59
N ALA A 244 -1.00 4.11 -13.95
CA ALA A 244 -2.12 4.66 -14.72
C ALA A 244 -2.84 5.79 -13.97
N ARG A 245 -3.00 5.66 -12.65
CA ARG A 245 -3.59 6.71 -11.80
C ARG A 245 -2.68 7.93 -11.65
N ALA A 246 -1.37 7.73 -11.52
CA ALA A 246 -0.39 8.80 -11.45
C ALA A 246 -0.31 9.58 -12.78
N GLU A 247 -0.31 8.88 -13.91
CA GLU A 247 -0.35 9.47 -15.26
C GLU A 247 -1.58 10.37 -15.44
N PHE A 248 -2.76 9.89 -15.00
CA PHE A 248 -3.99 10.69 -15.03
C PHE A 248 -3.84 11.99 -14.24
N LEU A 249 -3.34 11.94 -13.00
CA LEU A 249 -3.16 13.13 -12.19
C LEU A 249 -2.11 14.08 -12.79
N GLY A 250 -1.03 13.53 -13.35
CA GLY A 250 -0.01 14.31 -14.06
C GLY A 250 -0.60 15.10 -15.23
N LEU A 251 -1.43 14.45 -16.04
CA LEU A 251 -2.11 15.10 -17.17
C LEU A 251 -3.13 16.16 -16.70
N LEU A 252 -3.86 15.87 -15.62
CA LEU A 252 -4.77 16.84 -15.01
C LEU A 252 -4.03 18.09 -14.51
N ARG A 253 -2.85 17.93 -13.89
CA ARG A 253 -2.00 19.04 -13.45
C ARG A 253 -1.51 19.89 -14.63
N LEU A 254 -1.13 19.26 -15.76
CA LEU A 254 -0.74 19.99 -16.97
C LEU A 254 -1.90 20.83 -17.54
N LEU A 255 -3.11 20.29 -17.52
CA LEU A 255 -4.32 21.01 -17.95
C LEU A 255 -4.64 22.19 -17.02
N GLU A 256 -4.63 21.97 -15.70
CA GLU A 256 -4.85 23.03 -14.71
C GLU A 256 -3.79 24.15 -14.80
N ALA A 257 -2.55 23.80 -15.15
CA ALA A 257 -1.47 24.76 -15.37
C ALA A 257 -1.48 25.42 -16.76
N GLY A 258 -2.34 24.98 -17.69
CA GLY A 258 -2.32 25.45 -19.08
C GLY A 258 -1.03 25.08 -19.85
N ARG A 259 -0.36 23.99 -19.44
CA ARG A 259 0.95 23.55 -19.95
C ARG A 259 0.86 22.29 -20.82
N LEU A 260 -0.33 21.90 -21.24
CA LEU A 260 -0.46 20.78 -22.18
C LEU A 260 0.20 21.17 -23.52
N PRO A 261 1.14 20.36 -24.06
CA PRO A 261 1.73 20.64 -25.36
C PRO A 261 0.66 20.75 -26.44
N ALA A 262 0.76 21.78 -27.27
CA ALA A 262 -0.13 21.94 -28.42
C ALA A 262 0.18 20.86 -29.47
N ALA A 263 -0.88 20.31 -30.04
CA ALA A 263 -0.81 19.44 -31.21
C ALA A 263 -1.94 19.78 -32.18
N SER A 264 -1.60 19.85 -33.46
CA SER A 264 -2.49 19.99 -34.60
C SER A 264 -3.32 18.71 -34.84
N ALA A 265 -4.34 18.83 -35.69
CA ALA A 265 -5.12 17.68 -36.14
C ALA A 265 -4.27 16.66 -36.92
N ALA A 266 -3.26 17.13 -37.67
CA ALA A 266 -2.35 16.26 -38.42
C ALA A 266 -1.43 15.46 -37.49
N GLU A 267 -0.91 16.08 -36.43
CA GLU A 267 -0.10 15.41 -35.40
C GLU A 267 -0.93 14.37 -34.63
N PHE A 268 -2.17 14.70 -34.26
CA PHE A 268 -3.07 13.70 -33.67
C PHE A 268 -3.35 12.53 -34.63
N ALA A 269 -3.59 12.79 -35.92
CA ALA A 269 -3.77 11.72 -36.89
C ALA A 269 -2.52 10.85 -37.05
N ALA A 270 -1.31 11.42 -36.92
CA ALA A 270 -0.07 10.67 -36.91
C ALA A 270 0.08 9.80 -35.65
N ALA A 271 -0.26 10.35 -34.48
CA ALA A 271 -0.31 9.60 -33.22
C ALA A 271 -1.26 8.40 -33.30
N ASP A 272 -2.47 8.60 -33.84
CA ASP A 272 -3.47 7.55 -33.96
C ASP A 272 -3.02 6.43 -34.93
N ARG A 273 -2.36 6.79 -36.04
CA ARG A 273 -1.76 5.78 -36.93
C ARG A 273 -0.70 4.94 -36.21
N ARG A 274 0.16 5.57 -35.40
CA ARG A 274 1.20 4.86 -34.62
C ARG A 274 0.58 3.93 -33.59
N LEU A 275 -0.46 4.37 -32.87
CA LEU A 275 -1.19 3.52 -31.94
C LEU A 275 -1.76 2.27 -32.63
N ASN A 276 -2.37 2.44 -33.80
CA ASN A 276 -2.92 1.31 -34.55
C ASN A 276 -1.82 0.35 -35.05
N GLN A 277 -0.64 0.87 -35.40
CA GLN A 277 0.52 0.05 -35.75
C GLN A 277 1.02 -0.76 -34.55
N ALA A 278 1.20 -0.13 -33.39
CA ALA A 278 1.58 -0.79 -32.14
C ALA A 278 0.57 -1.86 -31.73
N TYR A 279 -0.73 -1.55 -31.80
CA TYR A 279 -1.80 -2.51 -31.52
C TYR A 279 -1.79 -3.72 -32.48
N ALA A 280 -1.53 -3.48 -33.76
CA ALA A 280 -1.41 -4.55 -34.74
C ALA A 280 -0.14 -5.40 -34.51
N ALA A 281 0.95 -4.81 -34.04
CA ALA A 281 2.17 -5.52 -33.67
C ALA A 281 1.95 -6.37 -32.41
N ALA A 282 1.33 -5.82 -31.37
CA ALA A 282 0.91 -6.56 -30.18
C ALA A 282 0.03 -7.77 -30.52
N ARG A 283 -0.90 -7.64 -31.49
CA ARG A 283 -1.69 -8.78 -31.96
C ARG A 283 -0.87 -9.93 -32.50
N ARG A 284 0.24 -9.63 -33.17
CA ARG A 284 1.11 -10.63 -33.79
C ARG A 284 2.09 -11.22 -32.79
N GLY A 285 2.64 -10.41 -31.88
CA GLY A 285 3.76 -10.80 -31.02
C GLY A 285 3.39 -11.27 -29.61
N ILE A 286 2.24 -10.88 -29.04
CA ILE A 286 1.95 -11.14 -27.62
C ILE A 286 1.94 -12.62 -27.25
N GLY A 287 1.47 -13.49 -28.16
CA GLY A 287 1.44 -14.93 -27.91
C GLY A 287 2.83 -15.58 -27.85
N ASP A 288 3.84 -14.96 -28.46
CA ASP A 288 5.18 -15.51 -28.57
C ASP A 288 6.08 -15.11 -27.38
N MET A 289 5.64 -14.14 -26.56
CA MET A 289 6.45 -13.60 -25.45
C MET A 289 6.38 -14.42 -24.16
N GLY A 290 5.50 -15.42 -24.08
CA GLY A 290 5.25 -16.18 -22.85
C GLY A 290 4.54 -15.36 -21.76
N GLY A 291 4.41 -15.92 -20.57
CA GLY A 291 3.67 -15.30 -19.46
C GLY A 291 2.15 -15.51 -19.56
N THR A 292 1.38 -14.74 -18.78
CA THR A 292 -0.08 -14.88 -18.72
C THR A 292 -0.87 -13.86 -19.55
N VAL A 293 -0.22 -12.90 -20.20
CA VAL A 293 -0.92 -11.83 -20.95
C VAL A 293 -1.30 -12.35 -22.35
N GLY A 294 -2.60 -12.44 -22.62
CA GLY A 294 -3.11 -12.87 -23.92
C GLY A 294 -3.60 -11.71 -24.79
N TRP A 295 -3.79 -11.99 -26.09
CA TRP A 295 -4.38 -11.03 -27.03
C TRP A 295 -5.78 -10.54 -26.58
N SER A 296 -6.60 -11.43 -26.02
CA SER A 296 -7.93 -11.05 -25.50
C SER A 296 -7.84 -10.01 -24.38
N ASP A 297 -6.76 -10.03 -23.63
CA ASP A 297 -6.53 -9.13 -22.50
C ASP A 297 -6.11 -7.75 -22.99
N ILE A 298 -5.18 -7.68 -23.96
CA ILE A 298 -4.82 -6.44 -24.67
C ILE A 298 -6.06 -5.82 -25.32
N GLN A 299 -6.87 -6.62 -26.02
CA GLN A 299 -8.09 -6.14 -26.67
C GLN A 299 -9.10 -5.57 -25.67
N ARG A 300 -9.28 -6.23 -24.52
CA ARG A 300 -10.17 -5.77 -23.45
C ARG A 300 -9.68 -4.45 -22.85
N THR A 301 -8.39 -4.36 -22.54
CA THR A 301 -7.79 -3.15 -21.97
C THR A 301 -7.76 -2.00 -22.97
N GLN A 302 -7.52 -2.26 -24.26
CA GLN A 302 -7.60 -1.25 -25.33
C GLN A 302 -9.01 -0.65 -25.43
N ARG A 303 -10.06 -1.46 -25.32
CA ARG A 303 -11.45 -0.97 -25.32
C ARG A 303 -11.73 -0.07 -24.12
N ALA A 304 -11.27 -0.47 -22.94
CA ALA A 304 -11.40 0.37 -21.74
C ALA A 304 -10.61 1.68 -21.86
N TRP A 305 -9.43 1.64 -22.47
CA TRP A 305 -8.64 2.83 -22.77
C TRP A 305 -9.38 3.79 -23.70
N ILE A 306 -10.04 3.31 -24.75
CA ILE A 306 -10.86 4.15 -25.65
C ILE A 306 -11.97 4.85 -24.87
N THR A 307 -12.69 4.11 -24.01
CA THR A 307 -13.73 4.69 -23.13
C THR A 307 -13.15 5.76 -22.20
N TYR A 308 -12.00 5.50 -21.59
CA TYR A 308 -11.28 6.47 -20.76
C TYR A 308 -10.88 7.73 -21.54
N ARG A 309 -10.26 7.56 -22.73
CA ARG A 309 -9.87 8.66 -23.61
C ARG A 309 -11.06 9.54 -23.97
N ASP A 310 -12.16 8.92 -24.40
CA ASP A 310 -13.34 9.65 -24.86
C ASP A 310 -14.03 10.39 -23.70
N ALA A 311 -14.10 9.77 -22.52
CA ALA A 311 -14.57 10.44 -21.30
C ALA A 311 -13.68 11.63 -20.91
N PHE A 312 -12.36 11.53 -21.10
CA PHE A 312 -11.43 12.62 -20.82
C PHE A 312 -11.66 13.78 -21.79
N LEU A 313 -11.76 13.49 -23.08
CA LEU A 313 -12.01 14.51 -24.10
C LEU A 313 -13.36 15.24 -23.86
N ALA A 314 -14.39 14.51 -23.43
CA ALA A 314 -15.68 15.10 -23.08
C ALA A 314 -15.59 16.03 -21.85
N PHE A 315 -14.90 15.60 -20.79
CA PHE A 315 -14.65 16.42 -19.61
C PHE A 315 -13.83 17.67 -19.96
N ALA A 316 -12.77 17.51 -20.75
CA ALA A 316 -11.89 18.61 -21.11
C ALA A 316 -12.60 19.67 -21.96
N ALA A 317 -13.53 19.27 -22.84
CA ALA A 317 -14.33 20.22 -23.59
C ALA A 317 -15.17 21.15 -22.69
N LEU A 318 -15.60 20.66 -21.51
CA LEU A 318 -16.35 21.44 -20.54
C LEU A 318 -15.45 22.30 -19.63
N ARG A 319 -14.35 21.71 -19.13
CA ARG A 319 -13.49 22.36 -18.11
C ARG A 319 -12.38 23.22 -18.70
N TYR A 320 -11.86 22.84 -19.86
CA TYR A 320 -10.71 23.45 -20.52
C TYR A 320 -11.01 23.77 -21.99
N PRO A 321 -12.02 24.62 -22.29
CA PRO A 321 -12.47 24.86 -23.67
C PRO A 321 -11.42 25.50 -24.59
N ARG A 322 -10.34 26.06 -24.01
CA ARG A 322 -9.20 26.61 -24.77
C ARG A 322 -8.16 25.55 -25.17
N VAL A 323 -8.24 24.36 -24.61
CA VAL A 323 -7.36 23.24 -24.97
C VAL A 323 -7.90 22.61 -26.24
N ALA A 324 -7.10 22.60 -27.31
CA ALA A 324 -7.49 21.95 -28.55
C ALA A 324 -7.69 20.45 -28.30
N ARG A 325 -8.82 19.90 -28.79
CA ARG A 325 -9.14 18.47 -28.65
C ARG A 325 -8.01 17.58 -29.18
N SER A 326 -7.37 17.97 -30.28
CA SER A 326 -6.24 17.25 -30.88
C SER A 326 -5.04 17.15 -29.95
N SER A 327 -4.77 18.18 -29.13
CA SER A 327 -3.64 18.18 -28.19
C SER A 327 -3.80 17.14 -27.10
N LEU A 328 -4.98 17.09 -26.46
CA LEU A 328 -5.27 16.10 -25.42
C LEU A 328 -5.37 14.68 -26.01
N ALA A 329 -6.02 14.55 -27.17
CA ALA A 329 -6.14 13.26 -27.84
C ALA A 329 -4.77 12.70 -28.24
N ALA A 330 -3.87 13.53 -28.79
CA ALA A 330 -2.51 13.13 -29.11
C ALA A 330 -1.74 12.68 -27.85
N ALA A 331 -1.75 13.46 -26.78
CA ALA A 331 -1.05 13.11 -25.54
C ALA A 331 -1.50 11.75 -24.96
N LEU A 332 -2.81 11.49 -24.92
CA LEU A 332 -3.36 10.21 -24.46
C LEU A 332 -2.98 9.05 -25.38
N THR A 333 -3.02 9.27 -26.70
CA THR A 333 -2.70 8.26 -27.73
C THR A 333 -1.21 7.90 -27.73
N GLU A 334 -0.32 8.89 -27.63
CA GLU A 334 1.13 8.64 -27.54
C GLU A 334 1.47 7.80 -26.32
N ARG A 335 0.87 8.11 -25.16
CA ARG A 335 1.11 7.33 -23.94
C ARG A 335 0.66 5.88 -24.11
N ARG A 336 -0.51 5.64 -24.71
CA ARG A 336 -0.98 4.28 -24.96
C ARG A 336 -0.12 3.53 -25.96
N THR A 337 0.38 4.23 -26.98
CA THR A 337 1.31 3.68 -27.97
C THR A 337 2.58 3.19 -27.27
N ALA A 338 3.20 4.04 -26.44
CA ALA A 338 4.40 3.67 -25.69
C ALA A 338 4.20 2.44 -24.78
N ILE A 339 3.02 2.30 -24.17
CA ILE A 339 2.68 1.12 -23.35
C ILE A 339 2.61 -0.15 -24.21
N LEU A 340 2.02 -0.07 -25.40
CA LEU A 340 1.93 -1.23 -26.29
C LEU A 340 3.29 -1.59 -26.91
N ASP A 341 4.12 -0.58 -27.21
CA ASP A 341 5.48 -0.78 -27.73
C ASP A 341 6.38 -1.44 -26.66
N ASP A 342 6.35 -0.96 -25.42
CA ASP A 342 7.12 -1.53 -24.30
C ASP A 342 6.76 -3.00 -24.03
N MET A 343 5.50 -3.38 -24.23
CA MET A 343 5.08 -4.77 -24.11
C MET A 343 5.72 -5.69 -25.13
N ILE A 344 6.00 -5.21 -26.35
CA ILE A 344 6.43 -6.06 -27.48
C ILE A 344 7.93 -6.03 -27.77
N GLY A 345 8.70 -5.16 -27.10
CA GLY A 345 10.15 -5.00 -27.29
C GLY A 345 10.51 -4.01 -28.38
#